data_AF-Q6A1S6-F1
#
_entry.id   AF-Q6A1S6-F1
#
_cell.length_a   1.000
_cell.length_b   1.000
_cell.length_c   1.000
_cell.angle_alpha   90.00
_cell.angle_beta   90.00
_cell.angle_gamma   90.00
#
_symmetry.space_group_name_H-M   'P 1'
#
loop_
_entity.id
_entity.type
_entity.pdbx_description
1 polymer ?
#
loop_
_entity_poly.entity_id
_entity_poly.type
_entity_poly.pdbx_seq_one_letter_code
_entity_poly.pdbx_strand_id
1 'polypeptide(L)'
;MTKRTLSVAGKIDYQIEKYSFTEASEPERLANQWREVIDECRQSHAGAQERLRIALLNVDYVTSFELPFRLMLTRAPQLIAGIRDELRLNQKNVIFNGKRFGCVYSLKADLSAVPDAFQYSLATRIQRVDPTGTTATPFQKIAKEVKAPRQRLKQALEVAYTSRRWTDYSGSGFSDRR
;
A
#
# COMPACT_ATOMS: atom_id res chain seq x y z
N MET A 1 -4.48 46.82 -7.03
CA MET A 1 -3.86 45.70 -6.29
C MET A 1 -4.29 44.40 -6.95
N THR A 2 -3.44 43.84 -7.81
CA THR A 2 -3.77 42.66 -8.64
C THR A 2 -3.47 41.39 -7.83
N LYS A 3 -4.50 40.67 -7.40
CA LYS A 3 -4.36 39.35 -6.77
C LYS A 3 -3.81 38.38 -7.82
N ARG A 4 -2.55 37.97 -7.66
CA ARG A 4 -1.99 36.82 -8.39
C ARG A 4 -2.59 35.55 -7.79
N THR A 5 -3.58 34.98 -8.47
CA THR A 5 -4.07 33.64 -8.19
C THR A 5 -3.01 32.64 -8.63
N LEU A 6 -2.31 32.04 -7.67
CA LEU A 6 -1.47 30.87 -7.92
C LEU A 6 -2.42 29.68 -8.13
N SER A 7 -2.63 29.30 -9.40
CA SER A 7 -3.23 28.01 -9.74
C SER A 7 -2.34 26.90 -9.19
N VAL A 8 -2.82 26.17 -8.19
CA VAL A 8 -2.10 25.02 -7.61
C VAL A 8 -2.47 23.76 -8.38
N ALA A 9 -1.44 23.25 -9.05
CA ALA A 9 -1.13 21.85 -9.32
C ALA A 9 -2.00 21.09 -10.31
N GLY A 10 -1.35 20.65 -11.41
CA GLY A 10 -1.81 19.52 -12.20
C GLY A 10 -1.97 18.26 -11.33
N LYS A 11 -2.79 17.34 -11.80
CA LYS A 11 -3.13 16.08 -11.14
C LYS A 11 -1.84 15.32 -10.78
N ILE A 12 -1.57 15.15 -9.49
CA ILE A 12 -0.44 14.34 -9.01
C ILE A 12 -0.92 12.90 -8.89
N ASP A 13 -0.34 12.00 -9.68
CA ASP A 13 -0.65 10.58 -9.63
C ASP A 13 0.31 9.86 -8.66
N TYR A 14 -0.25 9.00 -7.81
CA TYR A 14 0.50 8.15 -6.90
C TYR A 14 0.45 6.72 -7.45
N GLN A 15 1.60 6.15 -7.77
CA GLN A 15 1.74 4.78 -8.24
C GLN A 15 2.35 3.90 -7.13
N ILE A 16 1.71 2.77 -6.83
CA ILE A 16 2.26 1.76 -5.93
C ILE A 16 3.15 0.83 -6.77
N GLU A 17 4.46 0.96 -6.64
CA GLU A 17 5.42 0.16 -7.42
C GLU A 17 5.68 -1.21 -6.82
N LYS A 18 5.75 -1.27 -5.49
CA LYS A 18 6.05 -2.51 -4.77
C LYS A 18 5.17 -2.56 -3.55
N TYR A 19 4.32 -3.57 -3.50
CA TYR A 19 3.62 -3.98 -2.30
C TYR A 19 3.98 -5.43 -2.07
N SER A 20 4.75 -5.71 -1.02
CA SER A 20 5.13 -7.07 -0.65
C SER A 20 4.87 -7.23 0.84
N PHE A 21 4.04 -8.21 1.17
CA PHE A 21 3.69 -8.57 2.53
C PHE A 21 3.95 -10.07 2.66
N THR A 22 4.84 -10.45 3.58
CA THR A 22 5.30 -11.84 3.73
C THR A 22 5.47 -12.21 5.19
N GLU A 23 5.18 -13.47 5.52
CA GLU A 23 5.54 -14.10 6.79
C GLU A 23 6.86 -14.86 6.60
N ALA A 24 7.78 -14.77 7.56
CA ALA A 24 9.15 -15.25 7.40
C ALA A 24 9.28 -16.78 7.38
N SER A 25 8.34 -17.47 8.02
CA SER A 25 8.27 -18.93 8.15
C SER A 25 7.06 -19.52 7.44
N GLU A 26 6.52 -18.81 6.42
CA GLU A 26 5.26 -19.21 5.78
C GLU A 26 5.42 -20.59 5.13
N PRO A 27 4.63 -21.60 5.54
CA PRO A 27 4.65 -22.88 4.86
C PRO A 27 4.19 -22.71 3.41
N GLU A 28 4.85 -23.39 2.47
CA GLU A 28 4.51 -23.32 1.04
C GLU A 28 3.04 -23.62 0.76
N ARG A 29 2.46 -24.59 1.50
CA ARG A 29 1.03 -24.89 1.46
C ARG A 29 0.16 -23.66 1.77
N LEU A 30 0.50 -22.91 2.82
CA LEU A 30 -0.26 -21.74 3.24
C LEU A 30 -0.14 -20.61 2.21
N ALA A 31 1.06 -20.40 1.66
CA ALA A 31 1.28 -19.45 0.57
C ALA A 31 0.42 -19.79 -0.67
N ASN A 32 0.32 -21.07 -1.03
CA ASN A 32 -0.53 -21.54 -2.12
C ASN A 32 -2.02 -21.30 -1.84
N GLN A 33 -2.50 -21.64 -0.64
CA GLN A 33 -3.89 -21.37 -0.21
C GLN A 33 -4.23 -19.88 -0.32
N TRP A 34 -3.33 -19.01 0.12
CA TRP A 34 -3.53 -17.56 0.01
C TRP A 34 -3.57 -17.07 -1.43
N ARG A 35 -2.74 -17.63 -2.31
CA ARG A 35 -2.78 -17.29 -3.75
C ARG A 35 -4.13 -17.65 -4.36
N GLU A 36 -4.61 -18.87 -4.09
CA GLU A 36 -5.93 -19.33 -4.57
C GLU A 36 -7.06 -18.44 -4.07
N VAL A 37 -7.07 -18.09 -2.78
CA VAL A 37 -8.06 -17.17 -2.20
C VAL A 37 -8.03 -15.80 -2.87
N ILE A 38 -6.85 -15.23 -3.11
CA ILE A 38 -6.73 -13.91 -3.75
C ILE A 38 -7.25 -13.97 -5.20
N ASP A 39 -6.94 -15.04 -5.91
CA ASP A 39 -7.40 -15.24 -7.29
C ASP A 39 -8.92 -15.46 -7.35
N GLU A 40 -9.48 -16.26 -6.45
CA GLU A 40 -10.93 -16.46 -6.32
C GLU A 40 -11.67 -15.16 -5.97
N CYS A 41 -11.14 -14.39 -5.01
CA CYS A 41 -11.68 -13.08 -4.66
C CYS A 41 -11.70 -12.11 -5.86
N ARG A 42 -10.68 -12.18 -6.72
CA ARG A 42 -10.58 -11.35 -7.92
C ARG A 42 -11.60 -11.78 -8.97
N GLN A 43 -11.70 -13.08 -9.25
CA GLN A 43 -12.59 -13.65 -10.26
C GLN A 43 -14.06 -13.42 -9.92
N SER A 44 -14.42 -13.59 -8.64
CA SER A 44 -15.78 -13.38 -8.14
C SER A 44 -16.16 -11.91 -7.90
N HIS A 45 -15.22 -10.99 -8.06
CA HIS A 45 -15.38 -9.58 -7.66
C HIS A 45 -15.90 -9.44 -6.21
N ALA A 46 -15.39 -10.29 -5.31
CA ALA A 46 -15.88 -10.42 -3.95
C ALA A 46 -15.79 -9.10 -3.16
N GLY A 47 -16.89 -8.75 -2.48
CA GLY A 47 -16.94 -7.68 -1.50
C GLY A 47 -16.15 -8.01 -0.22
N ALA A 48 -15.97 -7.04 0.68
CA ALA A 48 -15.10 -7.21 1.85
C ALA A 48 -15.49 -8.38 2.77
N GLN A 49 -16.80 -8.58 3.02
CA GLN A 49 -17.29 -9.70 3.82
C GLN A 49 -17.06 -11.04 3.12
N GLU A 50 -17.31 -11.09 1.81
CA GLU A 50 -17.14 -12.31 1.02
C GLU A 50 -15.67 -12.71 0.90
N ARG A 51 -14.76 -11.75 0.69
CA ARG A 51 -13.31 -12.01 0.72
C ARG A 51 -12.86 -12.64 2.03
N LEU A 52 -13.41 -12.16 3.15
CA LEU A 52 -13.14 -12.77 4.46
C LEU A 52 -13.70 -14.19 4.54
N ARG A 53 -14.92 -14.42 4.05
CA ARG A 53 -15.57 -15.74 4.04
C ARG A 53 -14.76 -16.76 3.23
N ILE A 54 -14.36 -16.40 2.00
CA ILE A 54 -13.52 -17.21 1.13
C ILE A 54 -12.20 -17.57 1.82
N ALA A 55 -11.54 -16.59 2.46
CA ALA A 55 -10.28 -16.85 3.17
C ALA A 55 -10.46 -17.82 4.35
N LEU A 56 -11.50 -17.65 5.15
CA LEU A 56 -11.76 -18.52 6.31
C LEU A 56 -12.12 -19.96 5.91
N LEU A 57 -12.74 -20.15 4.75
CA LEU A 57 -13.11 -21.47 4.24
C LEU A 57 -11.95 -22.22 3.60
N ASN A 58 -10.99 -21.51 3.00
CA ASN A 58 -9.96 -22.11 2.15
C ASN A 58 -8.54 -22.07 2.75
N VAL A 59 -8.26 -21.19 3.71
CA VAL A 59 -6.96 -21.14 4.39
C VAL A 59 -7.04 -21.91 5.71
N ASP A 60 -5.98 -22.68 6.02
CA ASP A 60 -5.94 -23.47 7.25
C ASP A 60 -6.16 -22.62 8.51
N TYR A 61 -5.63 -21.40 8.52
CA TYR A 61 -5.88 -20.38 9.52
C TYR A 61 -5.52 -18.99 8.97
N VAL A 62 -6.07 -17.95 9.58
CA VAL A 62 -5.82 -16.55 9.19
C VAL A 62 -5.44 -15.73 10.41
N THR A 63 -4.36 -14.96 10.33
CA THR A 63 -4.03 -14.04 11.43
C THR A 63 -4.78 -12.72 11.30
N SER A 64 -5.09 -12.09 12.44
CA SER A 64 -5.66 -10.74 12.46
C SER A 64 -4.72 -9.69 11.84
N PHE A 65 -3.43 -9.97 11.76
CA PHE A 65 -2.45 -9.10 11.11
C PHE A 65 -2.54 -9.16 9.59
N GLU A 66 -2.81 -10.33 9.00
CA GLU A 66 -2.86 -10.53 7.55
C GLU A 66 -4.10 -9.94 6.89
N LEU A 67 -5.24 -9.99 7.58
CA LEU A 67 -6.55 -9.56 7.06
C LEU A 67 -6.55 -8.18 6.38
N PRO A 68 -6.05 -7.09 6.99
CA PRO A 68 -6.04 -5.78 6.35
C PRO A 68 -5.11 -5.72 5.13
N PHE A 69 -4.07 -6.57 5.07
CA PHE A 69 -3.03 -6.50 4.05
C PHE A 69 -3.28 -7.42 2.86
N ARG A 70 -3.63 -8.70 3.11
CA ARG A 70 -3.91 -9.66 2.03
C ARG A 70 -5.26 -9.41 1.36
N LEU A 71 -6.28 -9.05 2.15
CA LEU A 71 -7.67 -8.94 1.67
C LEU A 71 -8.16 -7.48 1.56
N MET A 72 -7.30 -6.50 1.88
CA MET A 72 -7.63 -5.06 1.86
C MET A 72 -8.87 -4.74 2.69
N LEU A 73 -8.95 -5.30 3.91
CA LEU A 73 -10.08 -5.12 4.82
C LEU A 73 -9.85 -3.92 5.74
N THR A 74 -10.62 -2.85 5.55
CA THR A 74 -10.54 -1.62 6.38
C THR A 74 -11.19 -1.76 7.75
N ARG A 75 -12.09 -2.74 7.93
CA ARG A 75 -12.89 -2.98 9.14
C ARG A 75 -12.88 -4.46 9.53
N ALA A 76 -11.69 -5.08 9.54
CA ALA A 76 -11.54 -6.51 9.81
C ALA A 76 -12.16 -6.96 11.15
N PRO A 77 -12.00 -6.23 12.28
CA PRO A 77 -12.63 -6.65 13.54
C PRO A 77 -14.16 -6.71 13.48
N GLN A 78 -14.80 -5.76 12.80
CA GLN A 78 -16.26 -5.72 12.66
C GLN A 78 -16.76 -6.85 11.76
N LEU A 79 -16.03 -7.14 10.68
CA LEU A 79 -16.36 -8.24 9.77
C LEU A 79 -16.23 -9.61 10.45
N ILE A 80 -15.16 -9.80 11.23
CA ILE A 80 -14.96 -11.02 12.04
C ILE A 80 -16.12 -11.18 13.03
N ALA A 81 -16.51 -10.12 13.73
CA ALA A 81 -17.62 -10.18 14.68
C ALA A 81 -18.92 -10.63 14.02
N GLY A 82 -19.22 -10.15 12.80
CA GLY A 82 -20.41 -10.55 12.05
C GLY A 82 -20.41 -12.01 11.59
N ILE A 83 -19.25 -12.56 11.24
CA ILE A 83 -19.13 -13.94 10.72
C ILE A 83 -18.89 -14.98 11.82
N ARG A 84 -18.41 -14.55 12.99
CA ARG A 84 -17.97 -15.44 14.08
C ARG A 84 -19.02 -16.50 14.44
N ASP A 85 -20.26 -16.07 14.61
CA ASP A 85 -21.36 -16.92 15.04
C ASP A 85 -21.87 -17.80 13.88
N GLU A 86 -21.84 -17.29 12.64
CA GLU A 86 -22.26 -18.04 11.45
C GLU A 86 -21.36 -19.24 11.16
N LEU A 87 -20.03 -19.06 11.27
CA LEU A 87 -19.05 -20.07 10.87
C LEU A 87 -18.43 -20.83 12.07
N ARG A 88 -18.88 -20.57 13.31
CA ARG A 88 -18.30 -21.15 14.53
C ARG A 88 -16.78 -20.97 14.59
N LEU A 89 -16.36 -19.71 14.42
CA LEU A 89 -14.96 -19.35 14.31
C LEU A 89 -14.20 -19.57 15.63
N ASN A 90 -13.13 -20.35 15.59
CA ASN A 90 -12.23 -20.55 16.72
C ASN A 90 -11.13 -19.49 16.70
N GLN A 91 -10.62 -19.13 17.89
CA GLN A 91 -9.60 -18.11 18.06
C GLN A 91 -8.48 -18.60 18.98
N LYS A 92 -7.23 -18.30 18.61
CA LYS A 92 -6.03 -18.48 19.44
C LYS A 92 -5.27 -17.16 19.53
N ASN A 93 -4.80 -16.79 20.73
CA ASN A 93 -3.99 -15.58 20.90
C ASN A 93 -2.53 -15.85 20.50
N VAL A 94 -1.91 -14.89 19.82
CA VAL A 94 -0.55 -15.01 19.26
C VAL A 94 0.22 -13.70 19.33
N ILE A 95 1.54 -13.76 19.15
CA ILE A 95 2.44 -12.60 19.16
C ILE A 95 3.00 -12.36 17.76
N PHE A 96 2.85 -11.15 17.25
CA PHE A 96 3.44 -10.71 15.99
C PHE A 96 4.71 -9.87 16.24
N ASN A 97 5.76 -10.17 15.48
CA ASN A 97 7.02 -9.44 15.49
C ASN A 97 7.62 -9.24 16.90
N GLY A 98 7.45 -10.27 17.75
CA GLY A 98 7.95 -10.32 19.12
C GLY A 98 7.30 -9.38 20.13
N LYS A 99 6.32 -8.55 19.74
CA LYS A 99 5.76 -7.52 20.65
C LYS A 99 4.29 -7.17 20.48
N ARG A 100 3.69 -7.44 19.32
CA ARG A 100 2.30 -7.03 19.04
C ARG A 100 1.37 -8.19 19.34
N PHE A 101 0.45 -8.02 20.26
CA PHE A 101 -0.58 -9.02 20.50
C PHE A 101 -1.60 -9.04 19.37
N GLY A 102 -2.08 -10.24 19.07
CA GLY A 102 -3.20 -10.45 18.18
C GLY A 102 -3.71 -11.87 18.29
N CYS A 103 -4.31 -12.35 17.21
CA CYS A 103 -4.94 -13.66 17.22
C CYS A 103 -4.95 -14.30 15.84
N VAL A 104 -5.11 -15.61 15.86
CA VAL A 104 -5.41 -16.46 14.72
C VAL A 104 -6.88 -16.84 14.77
N TYR A 105 -7.50 -16.86 13.60
CA TYR A 105 -8.84 -17.37 13.35
C TYR A 105 -8.77 -18.63 12.50
N SER A 106 -9.57 -19.63 12.82
CA SER A 106 -9.73 -20.82 11.97
C SER A 106 -11.09 -21.48 12.23
N LEU A 107 -11.58 -22.20 11.24
CA LEU A 107 -12.76 -23.07 11.40
C LEU A 107 -12.40 -24.40 12.08
N LYS A 108 -11.11 -24.75 12.14
CA LYS A 108 -10.65 -25.95 12.86
C LYS A 108 -10.78 -25.71 14.36
N ALA A 109 -11.31 -26.72 15.07
CA ALA A 109 -11.44 -26.68 16.52
C ALA A 109 -10.07 -26.85 17.22
N ASP A 110 -9.21 -27.69 16.65
CA ASP A 110 -7.85 -27.87 17.15
C ASP A 110 -6.90 -26.83 16.53
N LEU A 111 -6.36 -25.98 17.39
CA LEU A 111 -5.39 -24.92 17.07
C LEU A 111 -4.00 -25.20 17.67
N SER A 112 -3.76 -26.41 18.17
CA SER A 112 -2.48 -26.79 18.78
C SER A 112 -1.31 -26.73 17.78
N ALA A 113 -1.56 -27.12 16.53
CA ALA A 113 -0.58 -27.10 15.45
C ALA A 113 -0.29 -25.69 14.89
N VAL A 114 -1.06 -24.67 15.27
CA VAL A 114 -0.86 -23.28 14.83
C VAL A 114 0.27 -22.64 15.63
N PRO A 115 1.23 -21.94 15.01
CA PRO A 115 2.30 -21.23 15.74
C PRO A 115 1.77 -20.19 16.73
N ASP A 116 2.50 -20.00 17.84
CA ASP A 116 2.19 -18.96 18.84
C ASP A 116 2.76 -17.59 18.48
N ALA A 117 3.71 -17.55 17.56
CA ALA A 117 4.37 -16.33 17.12
C ALA A 117 4.61 -16.33 15.61
N PHE A 118 4.51 -15.14 15.01
CA PHE A 118 4.73 -14.92 13.58
C PHE A 118 5.64 -13.72 13.35
N GLN A 119 6.38 -13.76 12.25
CA GLN A 119 7.29 -12.69 11.85
C GLN A 119 6.91 -12.17 10.47
N TYR A 120 6.29 -11.00 10.43
CA TYR A 120 5.84 -10.36 9.20
C TYR A 120 6.77 -9.24 8.76
N SER A 121 7.02 -9.19 7.46
CA SER A 121 7.68 -8.08 6.79
C SER A 121 6.72 -7.42 5.78
N LEU A 122 6.72 -6.08 5.75
CA LEU A 122 5.94 -5.29 4.81
C LEU A 122 6.88 -4.31 4.10
N ALA A 123 6.97 -4.43 2.78
CA ALA A 123 7.71 -3.51 1.92
C ALA A 123 6.74 -2.79 0.99
N THR A 124 6.58 -1.47 1.19
CA THR A 124 5.77 -0.60 0.34
C THR A 124 6.65 0.45 -0.34
N ARG A 125 6.62 0.50 -1.67
CA ARG A 125 7.23 1.57 -2.47
C ARG A 125 6.14 2.30 -3.25
N ILE A 126 5.97 3.58 -2.94
CA ILE A 126 5.03 4.48 -3.62
C ILE A 126 5.86 5.52 -4.35
N GLN A 127 5.62 5.69 -5.64
CA GLN A 127 6.18 6.78 -6.42
C GLN A 127 5.13 7.84 -6.72
N ARG A 128 5.56 9.10 -6.62
CA ARG A 128 4.77 10.25 -7.03
C ARG A 128 5.20 10.63 -8.44
N VAL A 129 4.25 10.63 -9.36
CA VAL A 129 4.45 10.97 -10.77
C VAL A 129 3.60 12.20 -11.08
N ASP A 130 4.25 13.30 -11.45
CA ASP A 130 3.57 14.46 -12.02
C ASP A 130 3.32 14.22 -13.53
N PRO A 131 2.28 14.79 -14.17
CA PRO A 131 2.03 14.71 -15.61
C PRO A 131 3.21 15.12 -16.51
N THR A 132 4.22 15.81 -15.97
CA THR A 132 5.48 16.15 -16.63
C THR A 132 6.57 15.06 -16.54
N GLY A 133 6.29 13.93 -15.89
CA GLY A 133 7.26 12.87 -15.57
C GLY A 133 8.19 13.20 -14.39
N THR A 134 7.95 14.32 -13.70
CA THR A 134 8.79 14.74 -12.57
C THR A 134 8.53 13.85 -11.35
N THR A 135 9.54 13.05 -10.97
CA THR A 135 9.52 12.22 -9.74
C THR A 135 9.98 13.02 -8.53
N ALA A 136 9.77 12.49 -7.32
CA ALA A 136 10.23 13.14 -6.07
C ALA A 136 11.77 13.18 -5.92
N THR A 137 12.51 12.49 -6.79
CA THR A 137 13.97 12.29 -6.72
C THR A 137 14.80 13.58 -6.61
N PRO A 138 14.54 14.66 -7.37
CA PRO A 138 15.30 15.90 -7.26
C PRO A 138 15.16 16.55 -5.89
N PHE A 139 13.94 16.54 -5.33
CA PHE A 139 13.67 17.09 -4.00
C PHE A 139 14.30 16.25 -2.89
N GLN A 140 14.36 14.93 -3.06
CA GLN A 140 15.08 14.04 -2.13
C GLN A 140 16.59 14.30 -2.12
N LYS A 141 17.21 14.60 -3.28
CA LYS A 141 18.63 14.99 -3.36
C LYS A 141 18.89 16.29 -2.60
N ILE A 142 18.08 17.33 -2.85
CA ILE A 142 18.16 18.61 -2.13
C ILE A 142 17.99 18.41 -0.62
N ALA A 143 17.09 17.51 -0.19
CA ALA A 143 16.89 17.21 1.22
C ALA A 143 18.08 16.52 1.89
N LYS A 144 18.84 15.70 1.15
CA LYS A 144 20.08 15.05 1.63
C LYS A 144 21.23 16.06 1.73
N GLU A 145 21.33 16.97 0.77
CA GLU A 145 22.42 17.96 0.69
C GLU A 145 22.20 19.15 1.63
N VAL A 146 20.93 19.58 1.82
CA VAL A 146 20.59 20.75 2.62
C VAL A 146 19.74 20.37 3.83
N LYS A 147 20.37 20.44 5.01
CA LYS A 147 19.72 20.17 6.30
C LYS A 147 18.80 21.31 6.75
N ALA A 148 19.12 22.57 6.42
CA ALA A 148 18.36 23.74 6.83
C ALA A 148 17.03 23.87 6.06
N PRO A 149 15.85 23.85 6.72
CA PRO A 149 14.56 23.77 6.04
C PRO A 149 14.26 24.93 5.06
N ARG A 150 14.60 26.17 5.43
CA ARG A 150 14.35 27.35 4.59
C ARG A 150 15.21 27.37 3.32
N GLN A 151 16.46 26.95 3.44
CA GLN A 151 17.38 26.86 2.28
C GLN A 151 16.98 25.72 1.34
N ARG A 152 16.57 24.57 1.91
CA ARG A 152 16.02 23.44 1.15
C ARG A 152 14.80 23.86 0.32
N LEU A 153 13.88 24.61 0.94
CA LEU A 153 12.69 25.11 0.26
C LEU A 153 13.05 26.11 -0.85
N LYS A 154 13.97 27.04 -0.59
CA LYS A 154 14.45 28.00 -1.59
C LYS A 154 15.00 27.29 -2.83
N GLN A 155 15.90 26.34 -2.65
CA GLN A 155 16.50 25.57 -3.75
C GLN A 155 15.46 24.74 -4.52
N ALA A 156 14.53 24.08 -3.81
CA ALA A 156 13.46 23.32 -4.44
C ALA A 156 12.57 24.21 -5.33
N LEU A 157 12.29 25.43 -4.90
CA LEU A 157 11.50 26.41 -5.64
C LEU A 157 12.27 26.96 -6.86
N GLU A 158 13.57 27.22 -6.71
CA GLU A 158 14.41 27.68 -7.82
C GLU A 158 14.53 26.62 -8.92
N VAL A 159 14.79 25.36 -8.56
CA VAL A 159 14.86 24.23 -9.51
C VAL A 159 13.55 24.04 -10.26
N ALA A 160 12.42 24.09 -9.55
CA ALA A 160 11.09 23.99 -10.15
C ALA A 160 10.78 25.16 -11.11
N TYR A 161 11.27 26.37 -10.81
CA TYR A 161 11.08 27.55 -11.64
C TYR A 161 11.91 27.50 -12.94
N THR A 162 13.18 27.04 -12.86
CA THR A 162 14.03 26.87 -14.06
C THR A 162 13.52 25.78 -15.00
N SER A 163 12.94 24.69 -14.48
CA SER A 163 12.42 23.60 -15.32
C SER A 163 11.20 24.02 -16.15
N ARG A 164 10.39 24.98 -15.67
CA ARG A 164 9.23 25.52 -16.42
C ARG A 164 9.62 26.46 -17.55
N ARG A 165 10.81 27.05 -17.52
CA ARG A 165 11.25 28.04 -18.51
C ARG A 165 11.66 27.42 -19.85
N TRP A 166 11.96 26.12 -19.87
CA TRP A 166 12.37 25.39 -21.08
C TRP A 166 11.23 24.76 -21.86
N THR A 167 10.05 24.55 -21.25
CA THR A 167 8.87 24.03 -21.95
C THR A 167 8.12 25.07 -22.78
N ASP A 168 8.34 26.36 -22.53
CA ASP A 168 7.64 27.45 -23.24
C ASP A 168 8.43 28.01 -24.44
N TYR A 169 9.64 27.51 -24.71
CA TYR A 169 10.56 28.08 -25.72
C TYR A 169 11.00 27.09 -26.81
N SER A 170 10.15 26.12 -27.17
CA SER A 170 10.39 25.20 -28.30
C SER A 170 9.23 25.16 -29.30
N GLY A 171 8.59 26.31 -29.55
CA GLY A 171 7.42 26.42 -30.42
C GLY A 171 7.31 27.76 -31.15
N SER A 172 8.36 28.22 -31.81
CA SER A 172 8.25 29.25 -32.86
C SER A 172 9.44 29.16 -33.81
N GLY A 173 9.39 28.15 -34.69
CA GLY A 173 10.24 28.09 -35.87
C GLY A 173 9.84 29.21 -36.83
N PHE A 174 10.75 30.16 -37.01
CA PHE A 174 10.73 31.21 -38.02
C PHE A 174 10.65 30.58 -39.42
N SER A 175 9.52 30.72 -40.12
CA SER A 175 9.45 30.46 -41.57
C SER A 175 9.50 31.80 -42.29
N ASP A 176 10.70 32.11 -42.79
CA ASP A 176 11.01 33.28 -43.62
C ASP A 176 10.29 33.19 -44.97
N ARG A 177 9.79 34.34 -45.42
CA ARG A 177 9.11 34.51 -46.70
C ARG A 177 10.13 34.45 -47.84
N ARG A 178 9.79 33.73 -48.90
CA ARG A 178 10.05 34.21 -50.25
C ARG A 178 8.94 33.79 -51.19
#